data_AF-A0A2M9D0B1-F1
#
_entry.id   AF-A0A2M9D0B1-F1
#
_cell.length_a   1.000
_cell.length_b   1.000
_cell.length_c   1.000
_cell.angle_alpha   90.00
_cell.angle_beta   90.00
_cell.angle_gamma   90.00
#
_symmetry.space_group_name_H-M   'P 1'
#
loop_
_entity.id
_entity.type
_entity.pdbx_description
1 polymer ?
#
loop_
_entity_poly.entity_id
_entity_poly.type
_entity_poly.pdbx_seq_one_letter_code
_entity_poly.pdbx_strand_id
1 'polypeptide(L)' 'MRTDAARPDRPGWGMRLMDRLYPILGPAQIRRHDAVGRGVDADDLARDAALRAAYVREVGPDGRARVVRREP' A
#
# COMPACT_ATOMS: atom_id res chain seq x y z
N MET A 1 9.18 10.05 -26.33
CA MET A 1 8.65 10.86 -25.22
C MET A 1 7.14 10.98 -25.42
N ARG A 2 6.33 10.19 -24.71
CA ARG A 2 4.87 10.16 -24.86
C ARG A 2 4.27 10.27 -23.46
N THR A 3 3.68 11.41 -23.16
CA THR A 3 2.94 11.65 -21.91
C THR A 3 1.52 11.14 -22.10
N ASP A 4 1.16 10.02 -21.48
CA ASP A 4 -0.24 9.69 -21.27
C ASP A 4 -0.79 10.62 -20.18
N ALA A 5 -1.67 11.53 -20.57
CA ALA A 5 -2.37 12.41 -19.64
C ALA A 5 -3.27 11.56 -18.75
N ALA A 6 -3.02 11.58 -17.44
CA ALA A 6 -3.90 10.95 -16.45
C ALA A 6 -5.34 11.43 -16.66
N ARG A 7 -6.24 10.50 -16.99
CA ARG A 7 -7.68 10.78 -17.09
C ARG A 7 -8.14 11.30 -15.72
N PRO A 8 -8.83 12.44 -15.62
CA PRO A 8 -9.34 12.88 -14.33
C PRO A 8 -10.35 11.85 -13.82
N ASP A 9 -10.01 11.19 -12.71
CA ASP A 9 -10.89 10.27 -12.00
C ASP A 9 -12.12 11.06 -11.54
N ARG A 10 -13.19 10.98 -12.34
CA ARG A 10 -14.48 11.54 -11.94
C ARG A 10 -14.90 10.80 -10.67
N PRO A 11 -15.18 11.50 -9.55
CA PRO A 11 -15.58 10.84 -8.32
C PRO A 11 -16.83 10.02 -8.60
N GLY A 12 -16.72 8.70 -8.47
CA GLY A 12 -17.83 7.78 -8.66
C GLY A 12 -18.96 8.09 -7.69
N TRP A 13 -20.19 7.68 -8.01
CA TRP A 13 -21.35 7.86 -7.15
C TRP A 13 -21.12 7.39 -5.69
N GLY A 14 -20.34 6.30 -5.52
CA GLY A 14 -19.92 5.81 -4.22
C GLY A 14 -19.04 6.79 -3.41
N MET A 15 -18.19 7.57 -4.07
CA MET A 15 -17.33 8.58 -3.41
C MET A 15 -18.18 9.69 -2.79
N ARG A 16 -19.22 10.16 -3.51
CA ARG A 16 -20.16 11.18 -3.02
C ARG A 16 -21.02 10.70 -1.85
N LEU A 17 -21.37 9.41 -1.84
CA LEU A 17 -22.10 8.82 -0.71
C LEU A 17 -21.21 8.76 0.54
N MET A 18 -19.94 8.38 0.37
CA MET A 18 -18.97 8.35 1.46
C MET A 18 -18.63 9.76 1.99
N ASP A 19 -18.54 10.77 1.12
CA ASP A 19 -18.37 12.17 1.54
C ASP A 19 -19.51 12.66 2.45
N ARG A 20 -20.75 12.20 2.19
CA ARG A 20 -21.92 12.52 3.03
C ARG A 20 -21.91 11.80 4.38
N LEU A 21 -21.29 10.64 4.45
CA LEU A 21 -21.16 9.85 5.68
C LEU A 21 -19.92 10.23 6.49
N TYR A 22 -18.96 10.93 5.89
CA TYR A 22 -17.73 11.41 6.53
C TYR A 22 -17.94 12.21 7.83
N PRO A 23 -18.96 13.09 7.96
CA PRO A 23 -19.21 13.78 9.23
C PRO A 23 -19.73 12.87 10.34
N ILE A 24 -20.36 11.74 9.98
CA ILE A 24 -20.99 10.80 10.91
C ILE A 24 -19.99 9.71 11.34
N LEU A 25 -19.27 9.14 10.37
CA LEU A 25 -18.30 8.07 10.58
C LEU A 25 -16.92 8.61 11.01
N GLY A 26 -16.72 9.93 10.91
CA GLY A 26 -15.43 10.57 11.08
C GLY A 26 -14.55 10.40 9.84
N PRO A 27 -13.35 11.01 9.83
CA PRO A 27 -12.36 10.72 8.81
C PRO A 27 -12.16 9.21 8.74
N ALA A 28 -12.12 8.66 7.52
CA ALA A 28 -11.72 7.27 7.33
C ALA A 28 -10.42 7.08 8.08
N GLN A 29 -10.50 6.43 9.26
CA GLN A 29 -9.32 6.01 9.98
C GLN A 29 -8.75 4.93 9.09
N ILE A 30 -7.83 5.32 8.21
CA ILE A 30 -6.82 4.43 7.67
C ILE A 30 -6.16 3.94 8.94
N ARG A 31 -6.66 2.79 9.43
CA ARG A 31 -6.16 2.16 10.63
C ARG A 31 -4.70 1.98 10.30
N ARG A 32 -3.88 2.82 10.94
CA ARG A 32 -2.44 2.72 10.96
C ARG A 32 -2.16 1.22 11.05
N HIS A 33 -1.47 0.64 10.06
CA HIS A 33 -1.22 -0.81 10.05
C HIS A 33 -0.35 -1.25 11.26
N ASP A 34 0.13 -0.29 12.04
CA ASP A 34 0.68 -0.41 13.40
C ASP A 34 -0.38 -0.60 14.50
N ALA A 35 -1.68 -0.55 14.20
CA ALA A 35 -2.72 -1.13 15.03
C ALA A 35 -2.50 -2.63 15.04
N VAL A 36 -1.78 -3.09 16.05
CA VAL A 36 -1.43 -4.47 16.39
C VAL A 36 -2.59 -5.41 16.06
N GLY A 37 -2.66 -5.85 14.80
CA GLY A 37 -3.39 -7.05 14.42
C GLY A 37 -2.71 -8.20 15.15
N ARG A 38 -3.47 -9.28 15.43
CA ARG A 38 -3.04 -10.55 16.07
C ARG A 38 -1.52 -10.61 16.23
N GLY A 39 -1.05 -10.49 17.48
CA GLY A 39 0.37 -10.32 17.81
C GLY A 39 1.25 -11.18 16.91
N VAL A 40 2.17 -10.53 16.19
CA VAL A 40 3.10 -11.19 15.28
C VAL A 40 4.02 -12.05 16.15
N ASP A 41 4.07 -13.35 15.86
CA ASP A 41 4.94 -14.27 16.60
C ASP A 41 6.43 -13.92 16.37
N ALA A 42 7.31 -14.31 17.29
CA ALA A 42 8.75 -14.09 17.17
C ALA A 42 9.31 -14.74 15.88
N ASP A 43 8.76 -15.89 15.49
CA ASP A 43 9.12 -16.58 14.25
C ASP A 43 8.72 -15.79 13.00
N ASP A 44 7.57 -15.12 13.04
CA ASP A 44 7.11 -14.28 11.92
C ASP A 44 7.93 -12.99 11.83
N LEU A 45 8.34 -12.41 12.97
CA LEU A 45 9.26 -11.28 13.01
C LEU A 45 10.65 -11.65 12.47
N ALA A 46 11.18 -12.81 12.87
CA ALA A 46 12.46 -13.30 12.38
C ALA A 46 12.43 -13.59 10.87
N ARG A 47 11.33 -14.17 10.38
CA ARG A 47 11.11 -14.41 8.95
C ARG A 47 11.00 -13.11 8.16
N ASP A 48 10.25 -12.14 8.65
CA ASP A 48 10.12 -10.81 8.01
C ASP A 48 11.48 -10.10 7.96
N ALA A 49 12.28 -10.15 9.03
CA ALA A 49 13.63 -9.61 9.04
C ALA A 49 14.54 -10.28 8.00
N ALA A 50 14.50 -11.62 7.91
CA ALA A 50 15.26 -12.37 6.92
C ALA A 50 14.84 -12.02 5.47
N LEU A 51 13.53 -11.87 5.22
CA LEU A 51 13.02 -11.48 3.91
C LEU A 51 13.43 -10.06 3.53
N ARG A 52 13.39 -9.10 4.46
CA ARG A 52 13.82 -7.71 4.21
C ARG A 52 15.32 -7.60 3.95
N ALA A 53 16.12 -8.48 4.56
CA ALA A 53 17.54 -8.57 4.28
C ALA A 53 17.82 -9.21 2.90
N ALA A 54 17.05 -10.22 2.50
CA ALA A 54 17.27 -10.96 1.27
C ALA A 54 16.67 -10.32 0.01
N TYR A 55 15.69 -9.44 0.14
CA TYR A 55 14.94 -8.89 -1.00
C TYR A 55 14.92 -7.36 -1.00
N VAL A 56 14.79 -6.76 -2.19
CA VAL A 56 14.62 -5.33 -2.41
C VAL A 56 13.51 -5.07 -3.41
N ARG A 57 12.85 -3.93 -3.27
CA ARG A 57 11.80 -3.49 -4.19
C ARG A 57 12.43 -2.62 -5.27
N GLU A 58 12.30 -3.04 -6.52
CA GLU A 58 12.78 -2.32 -7.69
C GLU A 58 11.63 -1.93 -8.60
N VAL A 59 11.74 -0.75 -9.23
CA VAL A 59 10.78 -0.29 -10.22
C VAL A 59 11.40 -0.55 -11.59
N GLY A 60 10.74 -1.39 -12.38
CA GLY A 60 11.19 -1.70 -13.74
C GLY A 60 10.94 -0.54 -14.71
N PRO A 61 11.49 -0.63 -15.93
CA PRO A 61 11.28 0.38 -16.98
C PRO A 61 9.82 0.48 -17.44
N ASP A 62 9.01 -0.54 -17.15
CA ASP A 62 7.57 -0.56 -17.34
C ASP A 62 6.78 0.16 -16.23
N GLY A 63 7.47 0.78 -15.26
CA GLY A 63 6.88 1.47 -14.12
C GLY A 63 6.28 0.54 -13.06
N ARG A 64 6.40 -0.78 -13.22
CA ARG A 64 5.88 -1.76 -12.26
C ARG A 64 6.92 -2.08 -11.20
N ALA A 65 6.47 -2.07 -9.94
CA ALA A 65 7.30 -2.49 -8.83
C ALA A 65 7.35 -4.01 -8.73
N ARG A 66 8.56 -4.56 -8.58
CA ARG A 66 8.84 -5.99 -8.36
C ARG A 66 9.68 -6.13 -7.10
N VAL A 67 9.53 -7.26 -6.41
CA VAL A 67 10.41 -7.64 -5.30
C VAL A 67 11.42 -8.62 -5.87
N VAL A 68 12.69 -8.24 -5.86
CA VAL A 68 13.79 -9.05 -6.39
C VAL A 68 14.73 -9.44 -5.27
N ARG A 69 15.39 -10.58 -5.42
CA ARG A 69 16.43 -11.00 -4.47
C ARG A 69 17.60 -10.03 -4.60
N ARG A 70 18.16 -9.61 -3.48
CA ARG A 70 19.42 -8.87 -3.47
C ARG A 70 20.51 -9.78 -4.03
N GLU A 71 21.11 -9.38 -5.13
CA GLU A 71 22.41 -9.92 -5.53
C GLU A 71 23.47 -9.38 -4.56
N PRO A 72 24.47 -10.21 -4.18
CA PRO A 72 25.54 -9.80 -3.27
C PRO A 72 26.44 -8.72 -3.85
#